data_AF-F2JP32-F1
#
_entry.id   AF-F2JP32-F1
#
_cell.length_a   1.000
_cell.length_b   1.000
_cell.length_c   1.000
_cell.angle_alpha   90.00
_cell.angle_beta   90.00
_cell.angle_gamma   90.00
#
_symmetry.space_group_name_H-M   'P 1'
#
loop_
_entity.id
_entity.type
_entity.pdbx_description
1 polymer ?
#
loop_
_entity_poly.entity_id
_entity_poly.type
_entity_poly.pdbx_seq_one_letter_code
_entity_poly.pdbx_strand_id
1 'polypeptide(L)' 'MQMIGFVLLCIGLMICFFARRIVRGKTKMDPKDEAEMHLLTSGAVIAVRMAGLVVVGVGFVFLLLGAS' A
#
# COMPACT_ATOMS: atom_id res chain seq x y z
N MET A 1 -2.15 11.13 -20.64
CA MET A 1 -2.20 9.87 -19.85
C MET A 1 -0.91 9.58 -19.10
N GLN A 2 0.26 9.85 -19.68
CA GLN A 2 1.57 9.52 -19.09
C GLN A 2 1.82 10.13 -17.69
N MET A 3 1.54 11.42 -17.48
CA MET A 3 1.72 12.06 -16.16
C MET A 3 0.83 11.42 -15.07
N ILE A 4 -0.40 11.04 -15.42
CA ILE A 4 -1.34 10.37 -14.51
C ILE A 4 -0.82 8.98 -14.14
N GLY A 5 -0.36 8.21 -15.13
CA GLY A 5 0.26 6.89 -14.89
C GLY A 5 1.49 6.97 -14.00
N PHE A 6 2.36 7.97 -14.21
CA PHE A 6 3.54 8.19 -13.37
C PHE A 6 3.16 8.50 -11.91
N VAL A 7 2.19 9.40 -11.70
CA VAL A 7 1.70 9.75 -10.36
C VAL A 7 1.09 8.52 -9.66
N LEU A 8 0.26 7.74 -10.36
CA LEU A 8 -0.32 6.51 -9.81
C LEU A 8 0.76 5.50 -9.43
N LEU A 9 1.80 5.36 -10.23
CA LEU A 9 2.90 4.44 -9.96
C LEU A 9 3.72 4.88 -8.73
N CYS A 10 4.01 6.18 -8.60
CA CYS A 10 4.64 6.75 -7.40
C CYS A 10 3.79 6.55 -6.14
N ILE A 11 2.47 6.76 -6.23
CA ILE A 11 1.55 6.56 -5.10
C ILE A 11 1.50 5.08 -4.71
N GLY A 12 1.36 4.17 -5.68
CA GLY A 12 1.34 2.73 -5.42
C GLY A 12 2.62 2.24 -4.75
N LEU A 13 3.78 2.71 -5.21
CA LEU A 13 5.07 2.42 -4.57
C LEU A 13 5.14 2.97 -3.14
N MET A 14 4.71 4.22 -2.92
CA MET A 14 4.65 4.78 -1.57
C MET A 14 3.77 3.95 -0.64
N ILE A 15 2.59 3.52 -1.09
CA ILE A 15 1.69 2.67 -0.29
C ILE A 15 2.38 1.35 0.07
N CYS A 16 3.05 0.69 -0.87
CA CYS A 16 3.77 -0.56 -0.63
C CYS A 16 4.90 -0.42 0.41
N PHE A 17 5.68 0.66 0.33
CA PHE A 17 6.79 0.93 1.26
C PHE A 17 6.29 1.37 2.65
N PHE A 18 5.28 2.25 2.69
CA PHE A 18 4.77 2.81 3.94
C PHE A 18 3.66 2.00 4.60
N ALA A 19 3.20 0.89 4.01
CA ALA A 19 2.15 0.03 4.57
C ALA A 19 2.37 -0.30 6.06
N ARG A 20 3.59 -0.70 6.44
CA ARG A 20 3.92 -0.99 7.86
C ARG A 20 3.76 0.23 8.76
N ARG A 21 4.16 1.41 8.29
CA ARG A 21 4.11 2.66 9.06
C ARG A 21 2.67 3.18 9.18
N ILE A 22 1.88 3.05 8.11
CA ILE A 22 0.46 3.43 8.08
C ILE A 22 -0.32 2.60 9.09
N VAL A 23 -0.16 1.27 9.06
CA VAL A 23 -0.88 0.38 9.96
C VAL A 23 -0.44 0.60 11.40
N ARG A 24 0.87 0.53 11.71
CA ARG A 24 1.37 0.76 13.08
C ARG A 24 1.01 2.13 13.65
N GLY A 25 0.97 3.18 12.82
CA GLY A 25 0.60 4.52 13.27
C GLY A 25 -0.89 4.68 13.60
N LYS A 26 -1.74 3.76 13.13
CA LYS A 26 -3.19 3.77 13.36
C LYS A 26 -3.65 2.74 14.39
N THR A 27 -2.85 1.70 14.64
CA THR A 27 -3.14 0.70 15.67
C THR A 27 -2.61 1.18 17.02
N LYS A 28 -3.49 1.51 17.97
CA LYS A 28 -3.10 1.67 19.38
C LYS A 28 -2.88 0.26 19.94
N MET A 29 -1.64 -0.10 20.22
CA MET A 29 -1.33 -1.38 20.85
C MET A 29 -1.56 -1.27 22.37
N ASP A 30 -2.66 -1.84 22.84
CA ASP A 30 -2.83 -2.15 24.26
C ASP A 30 -2.00 -3.41 24.59
N PRO A 31 -1.17 -3.39 25.65
CA PRO A 31 -0.24 -4.46 25.98
C PRO A 31 -0.91 -5.77 26.43
N LYS A 32 -2.23 -5.75 26.66
CA LYS A 32 -2.99 -6.90 27.18
C LYS A 32 -3.31 -7.96 26.10
N ASP A 33 -3.29 -7.58 24.82
CA ASP A 33 -3.67 -8.45 23.68
C ASP A 33 -2.60 -8.44 22.56
N GLU A 34 -1.32 -8.30 22.94
CA GLU A 34 -0.20 -8.04 22.03
C GLU A 34 -0.07 -9.11 20.91
N ALA A 35 -0.28 -10.39 21.25
CA ALA A 35 -0.16 -11.50 20.31
C ALA A 35 -1.27 -11.50 19.23
N GLU A 36 -2.51 -11.23 19.62
CA GLU A 36 -3.67 -11.21 18.72
C GLU A 36 -3.63 -9.95 17.84
N MET A 37 -3.27 -8.81 18.43
CA MET A 37 -3.03 -7.56 17.71
C MET A 37 -1.88 -7.66 16.71
N HIS A 38 -0.82 -8.41 17.01
CA HIS A 38 0.30 -8.57 16.08
C HIS A 38 -0.13 -9.32 14.81
N LEU A 39 -0.99 -10.34 14.96
CA LEU A 39 -1.60 -11.08 13.84
C LEU A 39 -2.49 -10.18 12.98
N LEU A 40 -3.39 -9.43 13.61
CA LEU A 40 -4.28 -8.47 12.94
C LEU A 40 -3.50 -7.37 12.21
N THR A 41 -2.47 -6.82 12.84
CA THR A 41 -1.58 -5.80 12.27
C THR A 41 -0.83 -6.37 11.06
N SER A 42 -0.33 -7.61 11.15
CA SER A 42 0.35 -8.28 10.04
C SER A 42 -0.58 -8.49 8.85
N GLY A 43 -1.82 -8.96 9.10
CA GLY A 43 -2.86 -9.10 8.08
C GLY A 43 -3.22 -7.77 7.41
N ALA A 44 -3.39 -6.71 8.20
CA ALA A 44 -3.66 -5.37 7.69
C ALA A 44 -2.51 -4.83 6.82
N VAL A 45 -1.24 -5.05 7.22
CA VAL A 45 -0.08 -4.65 6.41
C VAL A 45 -0.07 -5.38 5.06
N ILE A 46 -0.40 -6.67 5.05
CA ILE A 46 -0.46 -7.46 3.82
C ILE A 46 -1.59 -6.94 2.92
N ALA A 47 -2.78 -6.68 3.46
CA ALA A 47 -3.90 -6.12 2.70
C ALA A 47 -3.55 -4.76 2.06
N VAL A 48 -2.91 -3.86 2.81
CA VAL A 48 -2.47 -2.55 2.29
C VAL A 48 -1.40 -2.71 1.19
N ARG A 49 -0.48 -3.66 1.33
CA ARG A 49 0.50 -3.97 0.28
C ARG A 49 -0.16 -4.50 -1.00
N MET A 50 -1.15 -5.38 -0.87
CA MET A 50 -1.89 -5.90 -2.02
C MET A 50 -2.64 -4.77 -2.75
N ALA A 51 -3.28 -3.86 -2.00
CA ALA A 51 -3.90 -2.67 -2.59
C ALA A 51 -2.87 -1.78 -3.30
N GLY A 52 -1.71 -1.55 -2.69
CA GLY A 52 -0.61 -0.81 -3.32
C GLY A 52 -0.13 -1.44 -4.63
N LEU A 53 0.01 -2.77 -4.68
CA LEU A 53 0.40 -3.49 -5.90
C LEU A 53 -0.64 -3.34 -7.02
N VAL A 54 -1.93 -3.36 -6.71
CA VAL A 54 -2.99 -3.10 -7.70
C VAL A 54 -2.86 -1.68 -8.25
N VAL A 55 -2.64 -0.68 -7.39
CA VAL A 55 -2.44 0.72 -7.82
C VAL A 55 -1.19 0.88 -8.69
N VAL A 56 -0.08 0.22 -8.35
CA VAL A 56 1.13 0.17 -9.20
C VAL A 56 0.81 -0.44 -10.56
N GLY A 57 0.09 -1.57 -10.59
CA GLY A 57 -0.29 -2.24 -11.83
C GLY A 57 -1.14 -1.34 -12.73
N VAL A 58 -2.14 -0.67 -12.17
CA VAL A 58 -2.98 0.29 -12.90
C VAL A 58 -2.14 1.47 -13.40
N GLY A 59 -1.30 2.07 -12.55
CA GLY A 59 -0.42 3.17 -12.95
C GLY A 59 0.54 2.79 -14.08
N PHE A 60 1.07 1.57 -14.04
CA PHE A 60 1.94 1.02 -15.09
C PHE A 60 1.19 0.81 -16.41
N VAL A 61 -0.04 0.30 -16.39
CA VAL A 61 -0.90 0.19 -17.58
C VAL A 61 -1.17 1.58 -18.18
N PHE A 62 -1.48 2.58 -17.34
CA PHE A 62 -1.68 3.96 -17.80
C PHE A 62 -0.42 4.60 -18.40
N LEU A 63 0.77 4.21 -17.93
CA LEU A 63 2.04 4.62 -18.54
C LEU A 63 2.25 3.99 -19.91
N LEU A 64 1.96 2.71 -20.06
CA LEU A 64 2.07 2.01 -21.36
C LEU A 64 1.10 2.59 -22.38
N LEU A 65 -0.17 2.79 -22.01
CA LEU A 65 -1.19 3.39 -22.88
C LEU A 65 -0.96 4.89 -23.15
N GLY A 66 -0.23 5.57 -22.28
CA GLY A 66 0.13 6.98 -22.47
C GLY A 66 1.43 7.20 -23.24
N ALA A 67 2.21 6.14 -23.49
CA ALA A 67 3.45 6.17 -24.25
C ALA A 67 3.27 5.77 -25.73
N SER A 68 2.11 5.21 -26.08
CA SER A 68 1.63 4.98 -27.45
C SER A 68 0.92 6.21 -28.00
#